data_AF-E6LM02-F1
#
_entry.id   AF-E6LM02-F1
#
_cell.length_a   1.000
_cell.length_b   1.000
_cell.length_c   1.000
_cell.angle_alpha   90.00
_cell.angle_beta   90.00
_cell.angle_gamma   90.00
#
_symmetry.space_group_name_H-M   'P 1'
#
loop_
_entity.id
_entity.type
_entity.pdbx_description
1 polymer ?
#
loop_
_entity_poly.entity_id
_entity_poly.type
_entity_poly.pdbx_seq_one_letter_code
_entity_poly.pdbx_strand_id
1 'polypeptide(L)'
;MHQEQCIKDNLYYVGASDRRLRLFENAYPIPYGMSYNSYLILDEKTILFDSVDRTVEGVFFENLKATLGDRPLDYLVITHMEPDHAATLGDLLNMHPEMMIVGNAKIKAMIGQFFDFSLDHRFHEVKEGDSLSTGEHSFKFFFAPMVHWPEVMMVYDEKLKVLFSSDAFGSFGALSGNIFADELNYQSEWNSESRRYYANIVGKFGLQVMNILKKLSDLDIEIICSLHGPVFRTKEDVQACIKKYRTWGSYTPENDEVVIYSGSVYGHTEEFATLLATLLAKRGVRNTKVYDISSIDVSYLLSEAFRAKVLVFAASSYNGGIFTPMENFLMDLVAHNFQNRDVFVVENGSWALTAGKGMREIIGQLKKVNIAEETISIKSLLKDAQYADAVAMADKIVEDLKK
;
A
#
# COMPACT_ATOMS: atom_id res chain seq x y z
N MET A 1 -26.96 -11.44 11.93
CA MET A 1 -26.05 -11.50 13.10
C MET A 1 -25.07 -10.35 12.91
N HIS A 2 -25.09 -9.36 13.78
CA HIS A 2 -24.34 -8.12 13.57
C HIS A 2 -23.03 -8.12 14.37
N GLN A 3 -22.03 -7.39 13.89
CA GLN A 3 -20.64 -7.36 14.38
C GLN A 3 -20.06 -5.93 14.43
N GLU A 4 -20.92 -4.91 14.41
CA GLU A 4 -20.52 -3.51 14.56
C GLU A 4 -19.78 -3.27 15.88
N GLN A 5 -18.88 -2.28 15.86
CA GLN A 5 -18.11 -1.91 17.06
C GLN A 5 -18.06 -0.40 17.21
N CYS A 6 -18.28 0.09 18.43
CA CYS A 6 -18.06 1.48 18.77
C CYS A 6 -16.54 1.76 18.78
N ILE A 7 -16.12 2.78 18.04
CA ILE A 7 -14.73 3.26 17.98
C ILE A 7 -14.50 4.32 19.06
N LYS A 8 -15.35 5.35 19.08
CA LYS A 8 -15.29 6.48 20.02
C LYS A 8 -16.64 7.17 20.02
N ASP A 9 -17.23 7.37 21.19
CA ASP A 9 -18.52 8.04 21.36
C ASP A 9 -19.61 7.48 20.43
N ASN A 10 -20.04 8.25 19.44
CA ASN A 10 -21.08 7.91 18.45
C ASN A 10 -20.52 7.50 17.08
N LEU A 11 -19.21 7.25 16.96
CA LEU A 11 -18.55 6.71 15.77
C LEU A 11 -18.45 5.18 15.87
N TYR A 12 -18.92 4.49 14.85
CA TYR A 12 -18.97 3.03 14.76
C TYR A 12 -18.28 2.51 13.51
N TYR A 13 -17.60 1.37 13.66
CA TYR A 13 -17.21 0.50 12.57
C TYR A 13 -18.39 -0.38 12.16
N VAL A 14 -18.79 -0.33 10.89
CA VAL A 14 -19.87 -1.15 10.32
C VAL A 14 -19.40 -2.03 9.15
N GLY A 15 -18.11 -2.00 8.82
CA GLY A 15 -17.49 -2.82 7.78
C GLY A 15 -17.42 -4.32 8.10
N ALA A 16 -16.71 -5.07 7.26
CA ALA A 16 -16.57 -6.51 7.40
C ALA A 16 -15.29 -7.03 6.75
N SER A 17 -14.98 -8.33 6.92
CA SER A 17 -13.80 -8.94 6.31
C SER A 17 -14.16 -10.20 5.53
N ASP A 18 -13.56 -10.38 4.36
CA ASP A 18 -13.64 -11.60 3.57
C ASP A 18 -12.32 -12.39 3.64
N ARG A 19 -12.40 -13.59 4.22
CA ARG A 19 -11.27 -14.54 4.31
C ARG A 19 -11.23 -15.54 3.17
N ARG A 20 -12.24 -15.53 2.30
CA ARG A 20 -12.36 -16.47 1.18
C ARG A 20 -11.62 -15.96 -0.04
N LEU A 21 -11.53 -14.63 -0.19
CA LEU A 21 -10.79 -13.98 -1.26
C LEU A 21 -9.30 -14.37 -1.20
N ARG A 22 -8.73 -14.68 -2.38
CA ARG A 22 -7.33 -15.12 -2.51
C ARG A 22 -6.43 -14.09 -3.19
N LEU A 23 -7.02 -13.25 -4.02
CA LEU A 23 -6.35 -12.17 -4.75
C LEU A 23 -7.13 -10.87 -4.53
N PHE A 24 -6.46 -9.84 -4.04
CA PHE A 24 -7.00 -8.47 -4.05
C PHE A 24 -6.82 -7.87 -5.43
N GLU A 25 -7.83 -7.15 -5.94
CA GLU A 25 -7.89 -6.64 -7.33
C GLU A 25 -7.63 -7.70 -8.41
N ASN A 26 -7.78 -8.98 -8.08
CA ASN A 26 -7.36 -10.10 -8.92
C ASN A 26 -5.85 -10.06 -9.30
N ALA A 27 -5.03 -9.34 -8.53
CA ALA A 27 -3.61 -9.13 -8.78
C ALA A 27 -2.73 -9.60 -7.61
N TYR A 28 -3.08 -9.24 -6.38
CA TYR A 28 -2.19 -9.40 -5.23
C TYR A 28 -2.61 -10.56 -4.32
N PRO A 29 -1.73 -11.55 -4.05
CA PRO A 29 -2.05 -12.62 -3.11
C PRO A 29 -2.38 -12.09 -1.72
N ILE A 30 -3.49 -12.55 -1.15
CA ILE A 30 -3.95 -12.21 0.21
C ILE A 30 -4.35 -13.50 0.95
N PRO A 31 -3.38 -14.29 1.43
CA PRO A 31 -3.65 -15.59 2.03
C PRO A 31 -4.54 -15.51 3.29
N TYR A 32 -4.57 -14.34 3.94
CA TYR A 32 -5.37 -14.06 5.13
C TYR A 32 -6.63 -13.21 4.85
N GLY A 33 -6.98 -13.01 3.58
CA GLY A 33 -8.16 -12.25 3.18
C GLY A 33 -7.99 -10.73 3.23
N MET A 34 -9.11 -10.03 3.18
CA MET A 34 -9.21 -8.57 3.14
C MET A 34 -10.26 -8.05 4.11
N SER A 35 -10.06 -6.85 4.64
CA SER A 35 -11.07 -6.07 5.36
C SER A 35 -11.57 -4.94 4.47
N TYR A 36 -12.88 -4.70 4.48
CA TYR A 36 -13.55 -3.60 3.82
C TYR A 36 -14.25 -2.79 4.90
N ASN A 37 -13.62 -1.69 5.27
CA ASN A 37 -14.03 -0.85 6.38
C ASN A 37 -15.02 0.20 5.89
N SER A 38 -16.07 0.40 6.68
CA SER A 38 -17.02 1.49 6.51
C SER A 38 -17.41 1.97 7.90
N TYR A 39 -17.69 3.27 8.01
CA TYR A 39 -17.83 3.94 9.30
C TYR A 39 -19.12 4.73 9.37
N LEU A 40 -19.84 4.64 10.49
CA LEU A 40 -21.11 5.35 10.72
C LEU A 40 -21.00 6.26 11.94
N ILE A 41 -21.41 7.52 11.79
CA ILE A 41 -21.60 8.45 12.91
C ILE A 41 -23.09 8.70 13.12
N LEU A 42 -23.52 8.54 14.38
CA LEU A 42 -24.88 8.85 14.83
C LEU A 42 -24.92 10.25 15.45
N ASP A 43 -24.91 11.30 14.62
CA ASP A 43 -25.09 12.71 15.04
C ASP A 43 -26.59 13.11 14.98
N GLU A 44 -26.95 14.39 15.00
CA GLU A 44 -28.33 14.82 14.71
C GLU A 44 -28.79 14.30 13.34
N LYS A 45 -27.91 14.39 12.33
CA LYS A 45 -28.02 13.72 11.04
C LYS A 45 -26.99 12.59 10.96
N THR A 46 -27.43 11.39 10.60
CA THR A 46 -26.53 10.24 10.49
C THR A 46 -25.68 10.33 9.22
N ILE A 47 -24.44 9.87 9.31
CA ILE A 47 -23.49 9.95 8.18
C ILE A 47 -22.66 8.68 8.11
N LEU A 48 -22.67 8.06 6.93
CA LEU A 48 -21.91 6.87 6.58
C LEU A 48 -20.74 7.27 5.69
N PHE A 49 -19.56 6.71 5.94
CA PHE A 49 -18.35 6.90 5.14
C PHE A 49 -18.06 5.63 4.37
N ASP A 50 -18.19 5.76 3.05
CA ASP A 50 -18.04 4.71 2.05
C ASP A 50 -18.97 3.51 2.25
N SER A 51 -19.07 2.68 1.23
CA SER A 51 -19.77 1.41 1.29
C SER A 51 -18.74 0.27 1.34
N VAL A 52 -19.10 -0.91 0.86
CA VAL A 52 -18.22 -2.08 0.87
C VAL A 52 -18.31 -2.86 -0.43
N ASP A 53 -17.33 -3.73 -0.61
CA ASP A 53 -17.32 -4.76 -1.63
C ASP A 53 -18.51 -5.73 -1.49
N ARG A 54 -18.97 -6.24 -2.63
CA ARG A 54 -20.09 -7.19 -2.71
C ARG A 54 -19.85 -8.46 -1.90
N THR A 55 -18.60 -8.88 -1.72
CA THR A 55 -18.26 -10.11 -0.98
C THR A 55 -18.66 -10.06 0.49
N VAL A 56 -18.83 -8.86 1.07
CA VAL A 56 -19.19 -8.65 2.47
C VAL A 56 -20.49 -7.89 2.68
N GLU A 57 -21.25 -7.62 1.62
CA GLU A 57 -22.46 -6.77 1.65
C GLU A 57 -23.49 -7.21 2.70
N GLY A 58 -23.71 -8.52 2.85
CA GLY A 58 -24.70 -9.04 3.79
C GLY A 58 -24.39 -8.66 5.24
N VAL A 59 -23.14 -8.79 5.65
CA VAL A 59 -22.70 -8.45 7.01
C VAL A 59 -22.71 -6.93 7.21
N PHE A 60 -22.27 -6.17 6.20
CA PHE A 60 -22.31 -4.72 6.22
C PHE A 60 -23.73 -4.18 6.43
N PHE A 61 -24.72 -4.67 5.69
CA PHE A 61 -26.11 -4.23 5.85
C PHE A 61 -26.72 -4.67 7.19
N GLU A 62 -26.35 -5.84 7.72
CA GLU A 62 -26.75 -6.26 9.06
C GLU A 62 -26.17 -5.34 10.15
N ASN A 63 -24.89 -4.97 10.04
CA ASN A 63 -24.23 -4.01 10.94
C ASN A 63 -24.90 -2.64 10.86
N LEU A 64 -25.03 -2.09 9.64
CA LEU A 64 -25.61 -0.78 9.40
C LEU A 64 -27.03 -0.68 9.99
N LYS A 65 -27.87 -1.70 9.75
CA LYS A 65 -29.22 -1.77 10.32
C LYS A 65 -29.20 -1.83 11.85
N ALA A 66 -28.33 -2.65 12.43
CA ALA A 66 -28.22 -2.77 13.88
C ALA A 66 -27.77 -1.44 14.53
N THR A 67 -26.82 -0.73 13.92
CA THR A 67 -26.31 0.55 14.44
C THR A 67 -27.30 1.71 14.24
N LEU A 68 -27.97 1.81 13.08
CA LEU A 68 -28.96 2.86 12.83
C LEU A 68 -30.22 2.71 13.70
N GLY A 69 -30.65 1.47 13.98
CA GLY A 69 -31.94 1.21 14.60
C GLY A 69 -33.09 1.77 13.75
N ASP A 70 -33.91 2.63 14.34
CA ASP A 70 -35.03 3.30 13.65
C ASP A 70 -34.65 4.65 13.01
N ARG A 71 -33.37 5.04 13.09
CA ARG A 71 -32.91 6.34 12.56
C ARG A 71 -32.75 6.27 11.03
N PRO A 72 -33.06 7.36 10.30
CA PRO A 72 -32.76 7.43 8.88
C PRO A 72 -31.23 7.45 8.65
N LEU A 73 -30.81 7.07 7.45
CA LEU A 73 -29.47 7.36 6.92
C LEU A 73 -29.52 8.67 6.14
N ASP A 74 -28.99 9.76 6.68
CA ASP A 74 -29.11 11.09 6.08
C ASP A 74 -28.06 11.34 5.00
N TYR A 75 -26.80 10.94 5.25
CA TYR A 75 -25.69 11.16 4.33
C TYR A 75 -24.85 9.89 4.09
N LEU A 76 -24.40 9.73 2.84
CA LEU A 76 -23.31 8.83 2.47
C LEU A 76 -22.19 9.63 1.83
N VAL A 77 -21.07 9.74 2.54
CA VAL A 77 -19.84 10.32 2.03
C VAL A 77 -19.08 9.24 1.27
N ILE A 78 -18.79 9.49 0.00
CA ILE A 78 -17.91 8.64 -0.78
C ILE A 78 -16.53 9.29 -0.81
N THR A 79 -15.53 8.68 -0.19
CA THR A 79 -14.14 9.12 -0.23
C THR A 79 -13.41 8.59 -1.46
N HIS A 80 -13.86 7.45 -1.99
CA HIS A 80 -13.25 6.76 -3.13
C HIS A 80 -14.28 5.90 -3.89
N MET A 81 -14.21 5.93 -5.22
CA MET A 81 -15.17 5.26 -6.10
C MET A 81 -14.76 3.85 -6.53
N GLU A 82 -13.62 3.33 -6.06
CA GLU A 82 -13.22 1.98 -6.41
C GLU A 82 -14.29 0.97 -5.95
N PRO A 83 -14.65 -0.03 -6.78
CA PRO A 83 -15.81 -0.88 -6.51
C PRO A 83 -15.79 -1.61 -5.17
N ASP A 84 -14.63 -1.92 -4.60
CA ASP A 84 -14.54 -2.59 -3.31
C ASP A 84 -14.91 -1.68 -2.11
N HIS A 85 -15.17 -0.39 -2.37
CA HIS A 85 -15.71 0.58 -1.42
C HIS A 85 -17.02 1.22 -1.88
N ALA A 86 -17.37 1.10 -3.16
CA ALA A 86 -18.53 1.77 -3.74
C ALA A 86 -19.58 0.81 -4.32
N ALA A 87 -19.32 -0.50 -4.41
CA ALA A 87 -20.18 -1.41 -5.17
C ALA A 87 -21.62 -1.49 -4.66
N THR A 88 -21.83 -1.29 -3.35
CA THR A 88 -23.15 -1.40 -2.70
C THR A 88 -23.90 -0.06 -2.62
N LEU A 89 -23.39 1.00 -3.27
CA LEU A 89 -24.01 2.32 -3.34
C LEU A 89 -25.47 2.28 -3.84
N GLY A 90 -25.74 1.52 -4.91
CA GLY A 90 -27.10 1.40 -5.46
C GLY A 90 -28.09 0.77 -4.47
N ASP A 91 -27.64 -0.20 -3.68
CA ASP A 91 -28.47 -0.85 -2.66
C ASP A 91 -28.76 0.08 -1.49
N LEU A 92 -27.77 0.85 -1.05
CA LEU A 92 -27.95 1.89 -0.04
C LEU A 92 -29.01 2.91 -0.46
N LEU A 93 -28.96 3.38 -1.72
CA LEU A 93 -29.98 4.29 -2.25
C LEU A 93 -31.38 3.65 -2.31
N ASN A 94 -31.48 2.37 -2.66
CA ASN A 94 -32.76 1.67 -2.70
C ASN A 94 -33.37 1.52 -1.29
N MET A 95 -32.54 1.28 -0.28
CA MET A 95 -32.99 1.13 1.11
C MET A 95 -33.22 2.47 1.81
N HIS A 96 -32.46 3.50 1.44
CA HIS A 96 -32.51 4.84 2.02
C HIS A 96 -32.71 5.89 0.91
N PRO A 97 -33.92 5.98 0.31
CA PRO A 97 -34.17 6.80 -0.88
C PRO A 97 -34.03 8.31 -0.68
N GLU A 98 -34.10 8.76 0.58
CA GLU A 98 -33.94 10.16 0.99
C GLU A 98 -32.48 10.53 1.33
N MET A 99 -31.56 9.54 1.32
CA MET A 99 -30.15 9.75 1.62
C MET A 99 -29.49 10.66 0.58
N MET A 100 -28.65 11.58 1.06
CA MET A 100 -27.85 12.46 0.22
C MET A 100 -26.42 11.90 0.06
N ILE A 101 -25.97 11.73 -1.17
CA ILE A 101 -24.57 11.36 -1.45
C ILE A 101 -23.72 12.63 -1.37
N VAL A 102 -22.60 12.55 -0.66
CA VAL A 102 -21.61 13.63 -0.53
C VAL A 102 -20.33 13.21 -1.24
N GLY A 103 -19.86 14.03 -2.16
CA GLY A 103 -18.65 13.74 -2.94
C GLY A 103 -18.18 14.93 -3.76
N ASN A 104 -17.01 14.83 -4.38
CA ASN A 104 -16.55 15.86 -5.30
C ASN A 104 -17.06 15.65 -6.73
N ALA A 105 -16.80 16.61 -7.62
CA ALA A 105 -17.25 16.56 -9.01
C ALA A 105 -16.78 15.30 -9.78
N LYS A 106 -15.61 14.74 -9.45
CA LYS A 106 -15.11 13.52 -10.10
C LYS A 106 -15.81 12.27 -9.59
N ILE A 107 -16.08 12.20 -8.29
CA ILE A 107 -16.94 11.16 -7.69
C ILE A 107 -18.30 11.18 -8.39
N LYS A 108 -18.93 12.35 -8.53
CA LYS A 108 -20.21 12.50 -9.23
C LYS A 108 -20.17 11.92 -10.65
N ALA A 109 -19.11 12.26 -11.40
CA ALA A 109 -18.93 11.77 -12.76
C ALA A 109 -18.73 10.25 -12.81
N MET A 110 -17.97 9.68 -11.88
CA MET A 110 -17.73 8.24 -11.79
C MET A 110 -18.96 7.45 -11.36
N ILE A 111 -19.80 8.00 -10.46
CA ILE A 111 -21.08 7.36 -10.12
C ILE A 111 -21.93 7.19 -11.38
N GLY A 112 -22.00 8.22 -12.24
CA GLY A 112 -22.71 8.13 -13.53
C GLY A 112 -22.07 7.18 -14.56
N GLN A 113 -20.87 6.67 -14.30
CA GLN A 113 -20.22 5.64 -15.12
C GLN A 113 -20.47 4.23 -14.58
N PHE A 114 -20.47 4.06 -13.25
CA PHE A 114 -20.63 2.77 -12.61
C PHE A 114 -22.09 2.37 -12.38
N PHE A 115 -23.00 3.33 -12.28
CA PHE A 115 -24.39 3.09 -11.89
C PHE A 115 -25.39 3.77 -12.82
N ASP A 116 -26.57 3.15 -12.96
CA ASP A 116 -27.69 3.61 -13.78
C ASP A 116 -28.84 4.13 -12.90
N PHE A 117 -28.55 5.17 -12.10
CA PHE A 117 -29.56 5.91 -11.34
C PHE A 117 -29.32 7.42 -11.42
N SER A 118 -30.41 8.21 -11.30
CA SER A 118 -30.29 9.67 -11.30
C SER A 118 -29.77 10.20 -9.95
N LEU A 119 -28.75 11.07 -10.05
CA LEU A 119 -28.19 11.85 -8.95
C LEU A 119 -28.93 13.18 -8.69
N ASP A 120 -29.98 13.47 -9.45
CA ASP A 120 -30.74 14.71 -9.30
C ASP A 120 -31.32 14.82 -7.89
N HIS A 121 -31.05 15.95 -7.24
CA HIS A 121 -31.44 16.23 -5.85
C HIS A 121 -30.89 15.27 -4.79
N ARG A 122 -29.96 14.37 -5.16
CA ARG A 122 -29.36 13.34 -4.29
C ARG A 122 -27.84 13.42 -4.17
N PHE A 123 -27.24 14.46 -4.73
CA PHE A 123 -25.80 14.68 -4.65
C PHE A 123 -25.46 16.07 -4.11
N HIS A 124 -24.73 16.10 -3.00
CA HIS A 124 -24.12 17.28 -2.41
C HIS A 124 -22.64 17.33 -2.83
N GLU A 125 -22.34 18.22 -3.77
CA GLU A 125 -20.97 18.40 -4.26
C GLU A 125 -20.15 19.25 -3.28
N VAL A 126 -19.03 18.70 -2.81
CA VAL A 126 -18.05 19.40 -1.97
C VAL A 126 -16.80 19.78 -2.77
N LYS A 127 -16.14 20.86 -2.36
CA LYS A 127 -14.84 21.33 -2.87
C LYS A 127 -13.75 21.14 -1.82
N GLU A 128 -12.50 21.26 -2.25
CA GLU A 128 -11.34 21.26 -1.35
C GLU A 128 -11.52 22.32 -0.24
N GLY A 129 -11.44 21.88 1.01
CA GLY A 129 -11.52 22.75 2.18
C GLY A 129 -12.93 23.13 2.61
N ASP A 130 -13.97 22.69 1.88
CA ASP A 130 -15.35 22.83 2.33
C ASP A 130 -15.59 22.02 3.62
N SER A 131 -16.68 22.36 4.31
CA SER A 131 -17.15 21.63 5.48
C SER A 131 -18.64 21.30 5.40
N LEU A 132 -19.04 20.17 6.00
CA LEU A 132 -20.42 19.74 6.18
C LEU A 132 -20.70 19.51 7.67
N SER A 133 -21.74 20.14 8.22
CA SER A 133 -22.18 19.90 9.60
C SER A 133 -23.41 19.00 9.63
N THR A 134 -23.42 18.08 10.60
CA THR A 134 -24.50 17.11 10.83
C THR A 134 -25.16 17.26 12.21
N GLY A 135 -24.85 18.34 12.94
CA GLY A 135 -25.21 18.50 14.34
C GLY A 135 -23.99 18.92 15.16
N GLU A 136 -23.54 18.05 16.08
CA GLU A 136 -22.33 18.29 16.86
C GLU A 136 -21.03 18.14 16.06
N HIS A 137 -21.08 17.42 14.94
CA HIS A 137 -19.92 17.16 14.09
C HIS A 137 -19.84 18.16 12.93
N SER A 138 -18.59 18.47 12.55
CA SER A 138 -18.24 19.26 11.37
C SER A 138 -17.14 18.53 10.63
N PHE A 139 -17.42 18.16 9.38
CA PHE A 139 -16.56 17.36 8.53
C PHE A 139 -15.90 18.24 7.49
N LYS A 140 -14.57 18.31 7.51
CA LYS A 140 -13.78 19.08 6.54
C LYS A 140 -13.19 18.18 5.47
N PHE A 141 -13.30 18.57 4.20
CA PHE A 141 -12.89 17.76 3.05
C PHE A 141 -11.51 18.17 2.51
N PHE A 142 -10.64 17.19 2.29
CA PHE A 142 -9.28 17.37 1.75
C PHE A 142 -9.08 16.48 0.53
N PHE A 143 -8.92 17.03 -0.66
CA PHE A 143 -8.72 16.21 -1.86
C PHE A 143 -7.30 15.66 -1.89
N ALA A 144 -7.21 14.36 -2.17
CA ALA A 144 -5.99 13.58 -2.25
C ALA A 144 -5.88 12.88 -3.62
N PRO A 145 -5.89 13.65 -4.73
CA PRO A 145 -5.93 13.06 -6.07
C PRO A 145 -4.68 12.22 -6.33
N MET A 146 -4.90 11.05 -6.93
CA MET A 146 -3.91 10.00 -7.17
C MET A 146 -3.33 9.41 -5.88
N VAL A 147 -4.09 9.39 -4.78
CA VAL A 147 -3.78 8.61 -3.57
C VAL A 147 -4.92 7.61 -3.31
N HIS A 148 -5.20 6.66 -4.20
CA HIS A 148 -4.47 6.32 -5.43
C HIS A 148 -5.24 6.64 -6.73
N TRP A 149 -6.52 6.99 -6.66
CA TRP A 149 -7.34 7.40 -7.81
C TRP A 149 -7.58 8.92 -7.91
N PRO A 150 -7.96 9.45 -9.08
CA PRO A 150 -8.03 10.90 -9.33
C PRO A 150 -9.12 11.66 -8.55
N GLU A 151 -10.13 10.96 -8.04
CA GLU A 151 -11.27 11.49 -7.28
C GLU A 151 -11.11 11.39 -5.77
N VAL A 152 -10.10 10.68 -5.28
CA VAL A 152 -9.95 10.42 -3.84
C VAL A 152 -9.94 11.71 -3.02
N MET A 153 -10.68 11.69 -1.92
CA MET A 153 -10.66 12.72 -0.89
C MET A 153 -10.61 12.10 0.51
N MET A 154 -10.05 12.83 1.46
CA MET A 154 -10.06 12.48 2.89
C MET A 154 -11.01 13.41 3.63
N VAL A 155 -11.55 12.95 4.74
CA VAL A 155 -12.50 13.72 5.55
C VAL A 155 -12.02 13.76 6.99
N TYR A 156 -12.00 14.95 7.57
CA TYR A 156 -11.61 15.15 8.95
C TYR A 156 -12.81 15.59 9.78
N ASP A 157 -13.12 14.84 10.83
CA ASP A 157 -14.10 15.21 11.83
C ASP A 157 -13.44 16.10 12.90
N GLU A 158 -13.84 17.37 12.96
CA GLU A 158 -13.30 18.35 13.90
C GLU A 158 -13.65 18.04 15.37
N LYS A 159 -14.78 17.35 15.62
CA LYS A 159 -15.28 17.03 16.97
C LYS A 159 -14.51 15.88 17.58
N LEU A 160 -14.44 14.74 16.88
CA LEU A 160 -13.77 13.54 17.37
C LEU A 160 -12.28 13.48 17.05
N LYS A 161 -11.80 14.38 16.17
CA LYS A 161 -10.43 14.43 15.66
C LYS A 161 -10.05 13.16 14.88
N VAL A 162 -10.99 12.70 14.05
CA VAL A 162 -10.87 11.47 13.25
C VAL A 162 -10.57 11.84 11.81
N LEU A 163 -9.58 11.18 11.21
CA LEU A 163 -9.32 11.24 9.78
C LEU A 163 -9.88 9.98 9.10
N PHE A 164 -10.91 10.15 8.28
CA PHE A 164 -11.33 9.16 7.29
C PHE A 164 -10.44 9.31 6.07
N SER A 165 -9.56 8.35 5.89
CA SER A 165 -8.36 8.48 5.05
C SER A 165 -8.46 7.81 3.69
N SER A 166 -9.64 7.30 3.33
CA SER A 166 -9.81 6.44 2.16
C SER A 166 -8.83 5.26 2.25
N ASP A 167 -8.16 4.90 1.17
CA ASP A 167 -7.16 3.82 1.12
C ASP A 167 -5.84 4.16 1.80
N ALA A 168 -5.55 5.44 2.00
CA ALA A 168 -4.34 5.80 2.71
C ALA A 168 -4.37 5.20 4.12
N PHE A 169 -3.19 4.81 4.59
CA PHE A 169 -2.96 4.10 5.84
C PHE A 169 -3.52 2.66 5.90
N GLY A 170 -4.02 2.14 4.77
CA GLY A 170 -4.49 0.77 4.63
C GLY A 170 -3.42 -0.32 4.77
N SER A 171 -3.90 -1.55 4.91
CA SER A 171 -3.09 -2.77 4.97
C SER A 171 -3.84 -3.93 4.34
N PHE A 172 -3.11 -4.83 3.68
CA PHE A 172 -3.65 -6.15 3.34
C PHE A 172 -3.93 -6.95 4.62
N GLY A 173 -5.03 -7.71 4.63
CA GLY A 173 -5.43 -8.59 5.73
C GLY A 173 -6.87 -8.44 6.19
N ALA A 174 -7.48 -9.55 6.64
CA ALA A 174 -8.79 -9.56 7.29
C ALA A 174 -8.69 -9.33 8.81
N LEU A 175 -9.62 -8.56 9.38
CA LEU A 175 -9.70 -8.29 10.82
C LEU A 175 -10.43 -9.43 11.56
N SER A 176 -9.93 -9.83 12.73
CA SER A 176 -10.38 -11.01 13.49
C SER A 176 -11.23 -10.72 14.72
N GLY A 177 -11.84 -9.54 14.78
CA GLY A 177 -12.62 -9.06 15.92
C GLY A 177 -11.96 -7.84 16.56
N ASN A 178 -10.65 -7.90 16.80
CA ASN A 178 -9.88 -6.70 17.15
C ASN A 178 -9.70 -5.84 15.89
N ILE A 179 -10.22 -4.62 15.93
CA ILE A 179 -10.16 -3.68 14.79
C ILE A 179 -9.13 -2.58 14.99
N PHE A 180 -8.51 -2.49 16.17
CA PHE A 180 -7.57 -1.43 16.50
C PHE A 180 -6.13 -1.92 16.45
N ALA A 181 -5.22 -1.10 15.93
CA ALA A 181 -3.80 -1.44 15.80
C ALA A 181 -3.14 -1.78 17.15
N ASP A 182 -3.54 -1.11 18.24
CA ASP A 182 -3.05 -1.34 19.60
C ASP A 182 -3.51 -2.67 20.23
N GLU A 183 -4.49 -3.33 19.62
CA GLU A 183 -5.00 -4.65 20.04
C GLU A 183 -4.45 -5.80 19.19
N LEU A 184 -3.53 -5.50 18.28
CA LEU A 184 -2.90 -6.44 17.36
C LEU A 184 -1.40 -6.52 17.62
N ASN A 185 -0.79 -7.62 17.17
CA ASN A 185 0.67 -7.72 17.05
C ASN A 185 1.16 -6.92 15.83
N TYR A 186 0.82 -5.64 15.76
CA TYR A 186 0.92 -4.82 14.54
C TYR A 186 2.34 -4.82 13.95
N GLN A 187 3.36 -4.66 14.81
CA GLN A 187 4.75 -4.58 14.34
C GLN A 187 5.26 -5.88 13.71
N SER A 188 4.87 -7.05 14.22
CA SER A 188 5.37 -8.34 13.74
C SER A 188 4.48 -8.98 12.67
N GLU A 189 3.19 -8.63 12.62
CA GLU A 189 2.21 -9.31 11.76
C GLU A 189 1.59 -8.41 10.69
N TRP A 190 1.50 -7.09 10.90
CA TRP A 190 0.77 -6.18 10.01
C TRP A 190 1.66 -5.16 9.31
N ASN A 191 2.76 -4.72 9.93
CA ASN A 191 3.63 -3.67 9.38
C ASN A 191 4.15 -4.02 7.98
N SER A 192 4.55 -5.28 7.74
CA SER A 192 4.98 -5.72 6.41
C SER A 192 3.85 -5.72 5.38
N GLU A 193 2.61 -6.03 5.79
CA GLU A 193 1.44 -5.98 4.92
C GLU A 193 0.98 -4.55 4.66
N SER A 194 1.14 -3.62 5.61
CA SER A 194 0.90 -2.18 5.40
C SER A 194 1.92 -1.59 4.43
N ARG A 195 3.20 -1.99 4.55
CA ARG A 195 4.23 -1.63 3.55
C ARG A 195 3.89 -2.24 2.18
N ARG A 196 3.44 -3.49 2.14
CA ARG A 196 3.06 -4.17 0.90
C ARG A 196 1.86 -3.49 0.24
N TYR A 197 0.84 -3.14 1.01
CA TYR A 197 -0.31 -2.37 0.55
C TYR A 197 0.13 -1.04 -0.04
N TYR A 198 0.90 -0.24 0.73
CA TYR A 198 1.40 1.03 0.24
C TYR A 198 2.20 0.87 -1.06
N ALA A 199 3.18 -0.04 -1.09
CA ALA A 199 4.11 -0.17 -2.20
C ALA A 199 3.41 -0.54 -3.52
N ASN A 200 2.34 -1.35 -3.45
CA ASN A 200 1.64 -1.85 -4.63
C ASN A 200 0.43 -0.99 -5.06
N ILE A 201 -0.24 -0.33 -4.11
CA ILE A 201 -1.44 0.48 -4.42
C ILE A 201 -1.07 1.96 -4.62
N VAL A 202 -0.33 2.53 -3.67
CA VAL A 202 -0.07 3.98 -3.61
C VAL A 202 1.36 4.32 -4.07
N GLY A 203 2.27 3.35 -4.08
CA GLY A 203 3.73 3.54 -4.14
C GLY A 203 4.23 4.33 -5.36
N LYS A 204 3.45 4.38 -6.43
CA LYS A 204 3.70 5.22 -7.61
C LYS A 204 3.61 6.73 -7.33
N PHE A 205 2.76 7.13 -6.40
CA PHE A 205 2.29 8.49 -6.21
C PHE A 205 2.93 9.18 -5.00
N GLY A 206 4.22 8.94 -4.75
CA GLY A 206 4.92 9.46 -3.57
C GLY A 206 4.85 11.01 -3.44
N LEU A 207 4.90 11.75 -4.55
CA LEU A 207 4.75 13.22 -4.52
C LEU A 207 3.35 13.63 -4.02
N GLN A 208 2.31 12.95 -4.46
CA GLN A 208 0.93 13.21 -4.07
C GLN A 208 0.71 12.86 -2.60
N VAL A 209 1.29 11.74 -2.13
CA VAL A 209 1.35 11.39 -0.70
C VAL A 209 2.00 12.51 0.11
N MET A 210 3.17 12.99 -0.31
CA MET A 210 3.86 14.08 0.41
C MET A 210 3.04 15.38 0.44
N ASN A 211 2.30 15.69 -0.64
CA ASN A 211 1.43 16.86 -0.70
C ASN A 211 0.24 16.73 0.25
N ILE A 212 -0.45 15.59 0.30
CA ILE A 212 -1.58 15.41 1.21
C ILE A 212 -1.11 15.39 2.67
N LEU A 213 0.01 14.74 2.99
CA LEU A 213 0.58 14.78 4.34
C LEU A 213 0.93 16.21 4.79
N LYS A 214 1.34 17.08 3.85
CA LYS A 214 1.56 18.50 4.15
C LYS A 214 0.26 19.25 4.41
N LYS A 215 -0.82 18.96 3.68
CA LYS A 215 -2.14 19.59 3.93
C LYS A 215 -2.70 19.21 5.30
N LEU A 216 -2.46 17.97 5.73
CA LEU A 216 -2.96 17.43 6.99
C LEU A 216 -2.08 17.80 8.20
N SER A 217 -0.93 18.47 8.01
CA SER A 217 0.07 18.65 9.08
C SER A 217 -0.40 19.51 10.25
N ASP A 218 -1.37 20.38 10.00
CA ASP A 218 -1.88 21.33 10.99
C ASP A 218 -3.13 20.81 11.72
N LEU A 219 -3.59 19.59 11.38
CA LEU A 219 -4.72 18.94 12.02
C LEU A 219 -4.25 18.17 13.27
N ASP A 220 -5.06 18.24 14.32
CA ASP A 220 -4.86 17.43 15.53
C ASP A 220 -5.54 16.08 15.35
N ILE A 221 -4.88 15.14 14.68
CA ILE A 221 -5.46 13.81 14.36
C ILE A 221 -5.24 12.87 15.55
N GLU A 222 -6.33 12.39 16.16
CA GLU A 222 -6.32 11.41 17.26
C GLU A 222 -6.62 9.99 16.77
N ILE A 223 -7.39 9.84 15.68
CA ILE A 223 -7.77 8.54 15.11
C ILE A 223 -7.64 8.58 13.58
N ILE A 224 -7.10 7.51 12.99
CA ILE A 224 -7.10 7.28 11.54
C ILE A 224 -7.96 6.06 11.22
N CYS A 225 -8.94 6.27 10.34
CA CYS A 225 -9.88 5.30 9.81
C CYS A 225 -9.63 5.13 8.30
N SER A 226 -9.02 4.03 7.89
CA SER A 226 -8.75 3.67 6.49
C SER A 226 -9.78 2.67 5.96
N LEU A 227 -9.93 2.54 4.65
CA LEU A 227 -10.89 1.60 4.04
C LEU A 227 -10.48 0.12 4.13
N HIS A 228 -9.23 -0.14 4.50
CA HIS A 228 -8.70 -1.47 4.77
C HIS A 228 -7.84 -1.49 6.02
N GLY A 229 -7.77 -2.64 6.69
CA GLY A 229 -6.87 -2.88 7.81
C GLY A 229 -7.33 -2.25 9.12
N PRO A 230 -6.47 -2.23 10.15
CA PRO A 230 -6.85 -1.76 11.48
C PRO A 230 -6.96 -0.24 11.58
N VAL A 231 -7.79 0.22 12.52
CA VAL A 231 -7.92 1.62 12.95
C VAL A 231 -6.76 1.99 13.89
N PHE A 232 -6.15 3.14 13.67
CA PHE A 232 -5.10 3.67 14.56
C PHE A 232 -5.71 4.70 15.50
N ARG A 233 -5.70 4.46 16.82
CA ARG A 233 -6.37 5.32 17.83
C ARG A 233 -5.51 5.75 19.01
N THR A 234 -4.24 5.33 19.03
CA THR A 234 -3.26 5.81 20.01
C THR A 234 -2.39 6.87 19.36
N LYS A 235 -1.90 7.83 20.15
CA LYS A 235 -1.04 8.90 19.65
C LYS A 235 0.24 8.33 19.03
N GLU A 236 0.81 7.31 19.67
CA GLU A 236 2.01 6.61 19.22
C GLU A 236 1.80 5.95 17.86
N ASP A 237 0.68 5.25 17.69
CA ASP A 237 0.36 4.54 16.44
C ASP A 237 0.04 5.50 15.30
N VAL A 238 -0.74 6.55 15.55
CA VAL A 238 -1.04 7.59 14.55
C VAL A 238 0.25 8.26 14.06
N GLN A 239 1.14 8.64 14.99
CA GLN A 239 2.44 9.22 14.63
C GLN A 239 3.33 8.24 13.87
N ALA A 240 3.36 6.97 14.28
CA ALA A 240 4.13 5.93 13.61
C ALA A 240 3.62 5.68 12.17
N CYS A 241 2.31 5.63 11.99
CA CYS A 241 1.66 5.40 10.70
C CYS A 241 1.93 6.56 9.72
N ILE A 242 1.75 7.81 10.18
CA ILE A 242 2.09 9.02 9.38
C ILE A 242 3.58 9.05 9.04
N LYS A 243 4.47 8.68 9.97
CA LYS A 243 5.91 8.60 9.73
C LYS A 243 6.23 7.57 8.65
N LYS A 244 5.61 6.38 8.67
CA LYS A 244 5.79 5.35 7.65
C LYS A 244 5.36 5.84 6.27
N TYR A 245 4.18 6.43 6.15
CA TYR A 245 3.71 7.03 4.89
C TYR A 245 4.63 8.14 4.39
N ARG A 246 5.19 8.96 5.29
CA ARG A 246 6.21 9.95 4.91
C ARG A 246 7.47 9.30 4.35
N THR A 247 7.99 8.27 5.03
CA THR A 247 9.17 7.50 4.60
C THR A 247 8.93 6.90 3.21
N TRP A 248 7.79 6.26 3.00
CA TRP A 248 7.48 5.61 1.73
C TRP A 248 7.14 6.62 0.62
N GLY A 249 6.44 7.70 0.94
CA GLY A 249 6.13 8.82 0.03
C GLY A 249 7.36 9.55 -0.48
N SER A 250 8.42 9.61 0.33
CA SER A 250 9.72 10.16 -0.08
C SER A 250 10.64 9.14 -0.75
N TYR A 251 10.23 7.86 -0.87
CA TYR A 251 11.07 6.74 -1.28
C TYR A 251 12.32 6.53 -0.41
N THR A 252 12.32 7.08 0.80
CA THR A 252 13.40 6.86 1.78
C THR A 252 13.34 5.41 2.25
N PRO A 253 14.47 4.69 2.36
CA PRO A 253 14.45 3.32 2.85
C PRO A 253 14.02 3.29 4.32
N GLU A 254 13.35 2.21 4.73
CA GLU A 254 12.97 2.03 6.14
C GLU A 254 14.17 1.68 7.01
N ASN A 255 15.09 0.88 6.46
CA ASN A 255 16.20 0.30 7.20
C ASN A 255 17.50 0.40 6.37
N ASP A 256 18.62 0.58 7.07
CA ASP A 256 19.97 0.45 6.53
C ASP A 256 20.34 -1.03 6.32
N GLU A 257 19.54 -1.73 5.51
CA GLU A 257 19.66 -3.16 5.23
C GLU A 257 19.83 -3.44 3.73
N VAL A 258 20.26 -4.67 3.42
CA VAL A 258 20.52 -5.14 2.05
C VAL A 258 19.49 -6.20 1.66
N VAL A 259 18.96 -6.09 0.45
CA VAL A 259 18.16 -7.16 -0.17
C VAL A 259 18.83 -7.59 -1.48
N ILE A 260 18.99 -8.89 -1.65
CA ILE A 260 19.52 -9.51 -2.86
C ILE A 260 18.38 -10.27 -3.54
N TYR A 261 18.03 -9.87 -4.76
CA TYR A 261 17.08 -10.56 -5.61
C TYR A 261 17.84 -11.47 -6.58
N SER A 262 17.54 -12.76 -6.54
CA SER A 262 18.22 -13.81 -7.28
C SER A 262 17.29 -14.40 -8.34
N GLY A 263 17.72 -14.35 -9.60
CA GLY A 263 17.10 -14.97 -10.77
C GLY A 263 17.96 -16.11 -11.29
N SER A 264 17.86 -17.27 -10.64
CA SER A 264 18.73 -18.42 -10.88
C SER A 264 18.00 -19.54 -11.64
N VAL A 265 18.53 -19.98 -12.78
CA VAL A 265 17.93 -21.10 -13.54
C VAL A 265 18.39 -22.45 -12.98
N TYR A 266 19.68 -22.58 -12.61
CA TYR A 266 20.30 -23.85 -12.22
C TYR A 266 21.10 -23.79 -10.90
N GLY A 267 20.94 -22.73 -10.10
CA GLY A 267 21.55 -22.63 -8.77
C GLY A 267 22.79 -21.73 -8.70
N HIS A 268 23.62 -21.61 -9.74
CA HIS A 268 24.88 -20.86 -9.61
C HIS A 268 24.74 -19.35 -9.34
N THR A 269 23.66 -18.71 -9.81
CA THR A 269 23.35 -17.31 -9.45
C THR A 269 22.91 -17.19 -7.98
N GLU A 270 22.19 -18.20 -7.48
CA GLU A 270 21.76 -18.31 -6.08
C GLU A 270 22.95 -18.58 -5.14
N GLU A 271 23.87 -19.44 -5.55
CA GLU A 271 25.13 -19.70 -4.85
C GLU A 271 25.95 -18.40 -4.71
N PHE A 272 26.02 -17.59 -5.78
CA PHE A 272 26.65 -16.28 -5.70
C PHE A 272 25.90 -15.33 -4.75
N ALA A 273 24.57 -15.25 -4.83
CA ALA A 273 23.77 -14.40 -3.93
C ALA A 273 24.01 -14.75 -2.46
N THR A 274 24.05 -16.06 -2.15
CA THR A 274 24.35 -16.59 -0.82
C THR A 274 25.79 -16.29 -0.38
N LEU A 275 26.76 -16.40 -1.29
CA LEU A 275 28.15 -16.01 -1.03
C LEU A 275 28.24 -14.52 -0.68
N LEU A 276 27.60 -13.65 -1.47
CA LEU A 276 27.60 -12.21 -1.24
C LEU A 276 26.96 -11.87 0.12
N ALA A 277 25.81 -12.46 0.44
CA ALA A 277 25.18 -12.33 1.75
C ALA A 277 26.12 -12.77 2.90
N THR A 278 26.85 -13.87 2.73
CA THR A 278 27.85 -14.35 3.70
C THR A 278 29.01 -13.36 3.87
N LEU A 279 29.50 -12.78 2.78
CA LEU A 279 30.57 -11.78 2.80
C LEU A 279 30.13 -10.48 3.50
N LEU A 280 28.89 -10.06 3.30
CA LEU A 280 28.27 -8.93 4.01
C LEU A 280 28.12 -9.23 5.51
N ALA A 281 27.67 -10.43 5.86
CA ALA A 281 27.54 -10.85 7.26
C ALA A 281 28.90 -10.86 7.99
N LYS A 282 29.97 -11.33 7.33
CA LYS A 282 31.35 -11.27 7.87
C LYS A 282 31.86 -9.84 8.10
N ARG A 283 31.25 -8.84 7.45
CA ARG A 283 31.53 -7.41 7.62
C ARG A 283 30.59 -6.73 8.62
N GLY A 284 29.75 -7.50 9.30
CA GLY A 284 28.85 -7.01 10.33
C GLY A 284 27.50 -6.50 9.82
N VAL A 285 27.21 -6.60 8.53
CA VAL A 285 25.86 -6.32 8.01
C VAL A 285 24.88 -7.33 8.61
N ARG A 286 23.77 -6.84 9.15
CA ARG A 286 22.73 -7.65 9.77
C ARG A 286 21.50 -7.71 8.87
N ASN A 287 20.70 -8.76 9.02
CA ASN A 287 19.40 -8.91 8.38
C ASN A 287 19.38 -8.88 6.84
N THR A 288 20.51 -9.12 6.16
CA THR A 288 20.51 -9.30 4.71
C THR A 288 19.49 -10.36 4.29
N LYS A 289 18.63 -10.02 3.31
CA LYS A 289 17.67 -10.95 2.74
C LYS A 289 18.11 -11.37 1.33
N VAL A 290 17.91 -12.64 1.01
CA VAL A 290 18.05 -13.19 -0.33
C VAL A 290 16.69 -13.73 -0.75
N TYR A 291 16.20 -13.30 -1.90
CA TYR A 291 14.91 -13.71 -2.44
C TYR A 291 15.09 -14.34 -3.81
N ASP A 292 14.56 -15.55 -4.00
CA ASP A 292 14.38 -16.12 -5.33
C ASP A 292 13.15 -15.49 -5.97
N ILE A 293 13.42 -14.68 -7.00
CA ILE A 293 12.43 -13.88 -7.72
C ILE A 293 11.38 -14.73 -8.44
N SER A 294 11.65 -16.02 -8.68
CA SER A 294 10.72 -16.93 -9.35
C SER A 294 9.71 -17.59 -8.41
N SER A 295 9.94 -17.50 -7.10
CA SER A 295 9.18 -18.22 -6.07
C SER A 295 8.24 -17.35 -5.24
N ILE A 296 8.43 -16.03 -5.30
CA ILE A 296 7.74 -15.05 -4.49
C ILE A 296 7.00 -14.09 -5.42
N ASP A 297 5.72 -13.84 -5.10
CA ASP A 297 4.92 -12.89 -5.86
C ASP A 297 5.53 -11.49 -5.82
N VAL A 298 5.44 -10.78 -6.95
CA VAL A 298 6.13 -9.51 -7.16
C VAL A 298 5.72 -8.43 -6.16
N SER A 299 4.51 -8.52 -5.60
CA SER A 299 4.05 -7.57 -4.60
C SER A 299 4.90 -7.58 -3.32
N TYR A 300 5.37 -8.75 -2.90
CA TYR A 300 6.26 -8.88 -1.75
C TYR A 300 7.67 -8.37 -2.06
N LEU A 301 8.16 -8.63 -3.28
CA LEU A 301 9.47 -8.17 -3.74
C LEU A 301 9.52 -6.64 -3.81
N LEU A 302 8.46 -6.02 -4.33
CA LEU A 302 8.33 -4.56 -4.36
C LEU A 302 8.28 -3.97 -2.94
N SER A 303 7.53 -4.58 -2.02
CA SER A 303 7.50 -4.19 -0.60
C SER A 303 8.90 -4.20 0.02
N GLU A 304 9.71 -5.22 -0.25
CA GLU A 304 11.07 -5.32 0.27
C GLU A 304 12.03 -4.29 -0.35
N ALA A 305 11.80 -3.87 -1.61
CA ALA A 305 12.56 -2.79 -2.23
C ALA A 305 12.33 -1.43 -1.55
N PHE A 306 11.11 -1.17 -1.08
CA PHE A 306 10.80 0.01 -0.26
C PHE A 306 11.46 -0.04 1.11
N ARG A 307 11.65 -1.24 1.68
CA ARG A 307 12.26 -1.43 3.01
C ARG A 307 13.77 -1.17 3.03
N ALA A 308 14.50 -1.82 2.14
CA ALA A 308 15.96 -1.87 2.18
C ALA A 308 16.62 -0.68 1.49
N LYS A 309 17.83 -0.33 1.94
CA LYS A 309 18.63 0.80 1.44
C LYS A 309 19.51 0.46 0.25
N VAL A 310 20.04 -0.76 0.21
CA VAL A 310 20.85 -1.24 -0.90
C VAL A 310 20.20 -2.49 -1.49
N LEU A 311 20.04 -2.50 -2.82
CA LEU A 311 19.46 -3.63 -3.54
C LEU A 311 20.51 -4.25 -4.46
N VAL A 312 20.53 -5.58 -4.55
CA VAL A 312 21.36 -6.31 -5.50
C VAL A 312 20.45 -7.11 -6.42
N PHE A 313 20.59 -6.93 -7.73
CA PHE A 313 19.87 -7.71 -8.74
C PHE A 313 20.86 -8.67 -9.40
N ALA A 314 20.73 -9.95 -9.07
CA ALA A 314 21.55 -11.02 -9.61
C ALA A 314 20.69 -11.90 -10.52
N ALA A 315 20.97 -11.95 -11.82
CA ALA A 315 20.13 -12.72 -12.74
C ALA A 315 20.90 -13.47 -13.83
N SER A 316 20.34 -14.61 -14.22
CA SER A 316 20.81 -15.40 -15.34
C SER A 316 20.43 -14.74 -16.67
N SER A 317 21.29 -14.85 -17.67
CA SER A 317 21.00 -14.56 -19.06
C SER A 317 20.13 -15.70 -19.60
N TYR A 318 18.97 -15.36 -20.14
CA TYR A 318 17.95 -16.33 -20.55
C TYR A 318 17.40 -15.93 -21.92
N ASN A 319 17.43 -16.86 -22.89
CA ASN A 319 17.00 -16.61 -24.28
C ASN A 319 17.63 -15.37 -24.95
N GLY A 320 18.87 -15.03 -24.58
CA GLY A 320 19.56 -13.83 -25.08
C GLY A 320 19.14 -12.51 -24.42
N GLY A 321 18.30 -12.57 -23.39
CA GLY A 321 17.85 -11.45 -22.58
C GLY A 321 18.06 -11.67 -21.09
N ILE A 322 17.22 -11.04 -20.27
CA ILE A 322 17.19 -11.20 -18.81
C ILE A 322 16.30 -12.41 -18.48
N PHE A 323 16.57 -13.11 -17.37
CA PHE A 323 15.62 -14.08 -16.84
C PHE A 323 14.25 -13.44 -16.58
N THR A 324 13.20 -13.95 -17.22
CA THR A 324 11.88 -13.29 -17.32
C THR A 324 11.29 -12.83 -15.99
N PRO A 325 11.33 -13.62 -14.90
CA PRO A 325 10.84 -13.13 -13.60
C PRO A 325 11.59 -11.89 -13.07
N MET A 326 12.90 -11.79 -13.31
CA MET A 326 13.68 -10.59 -12.95
C MET A 326 13.29 -9.40 -13.84
N GLU A 327 13.13 -9.62 -15.15
CA GLU A 327 12.70 -8.58 -16.07
C GLU A 327 11.35 -7.97 -15.65
N ASN A 328 10.37 -8.83 -15.34
CA ASN A 328 9.05 -8.41 -14.86
C ASN A 328 9.16 -7.56 -13.59
N PHE A 329 9.93 -8.01 -12.59
CA PHE A 329 10.11 -7.24 -11.36
C PHE A 329 10.75 -5.88 -11.60
N LEU A 330 11.77 -5.80 -12.45
CA LEU A 330 12.40 -4.53 -12.79
C LEU A 330 11.42 -3.58 -13.50
N MET A 331 10.55 -4.11 -14.37
CA MET A 331 9.49 -3.33 -15.00
C MET A 331 8.44 -2.86 -13.98
N ASP A 332 8.12 -3.66 -12.96
CA ASP A 332 7.23 -3.23 -11.88
C ASP A 332 7.83 -2.09 -11.06
N LEU A 333 9.13 -2.11 -10.77
CA LEU A 333 9.81 -0.97 -10.13
C LEU A 333 9.67 0.31 -10.97
N VAL A 334 9.76 0.20 -12.30
CA VAL A 334 9.56 1.32 -13.23
C VAL A 334 8.10 1.79 -13.21
N ALA A 335 7.14 0.87 -13.26
CA ALA A 335 5.71 1.18 -13.23
C ALA A 335 5.29 1.92 -11.95
N HIS A 336 5.93 1.58 -10.83
CA HIS A 336 5.74 2.19 -9.51
C HIS A 336 6.65 3.40 -9.26
N ASN A 337 7.36 3.88 -10.29
CA ASN A 337 8.22 5.05 -10.19
C ASN A 337 9.15 4.96 -8.96
N PHE A 338 9.76 3.80 -8.72
CA PHE A 338 10.66 3.58 -7.59
C PHE A 338 11.91 4.46 -7.69
N GLN A 339 12.41 4.99 -6.56
CA GLN A 339 13.49 6.00 -6.54
C GLN A 339 14.37 5.90 -5.29
N ASN A 340 15.41 6.75 -5.27
CA ASN A 340 16.26 7.03 -4.11
C ASN A 340 16.97 5.79 -3.56
N ARG A 341 17.59 5.01 -4.44
CA ARG A 341 18.19 3.73 -4.05
C ARG A 341 19.55 3.50 -4.69
N ASP A 342 20.45 2.88 -3.95
CA ASP A 342 21.72 2.37 -4.47
C ASP A 342 21.56 0.91 -4.86
N VAL A 343 21.99 0.56 -6.07
CA VAL A 343 21.74 -0.76 -6.65
C VAL A 343 22.97 -1.37 -7.31
N PHE A 344 23.13 -2.67 -7.15
CA PHE A 344 24.22 -3.47 -7.74
C PHE A 344 23.64 -4.49 -8.72
N VAL A 345 24.41 -4.77 -9.78
CA VAL A 345 23.98 -5.70 -10.84
C VAL A 345 25.00 -6.82 -10.98
N VAL A 346 24.50 -8.06 -10.99
CA VAL A 346 25.29 -9.27 -11.21
C VAL A 346 24.62 -10.10 -12.28
N GLU A 347 25.38 -10.54 -13.28
CA GLU A 347 24.88 -11.40 -14.34
C GLU A 347 25.55 -12.76 -14.34
N ASN A 348 24.80 -13.78 -14.75
CA ASN A 348 25.33 -15.11 -15.01
C ASN A 348 24.91 -15.59 -16.42
N GLY A 349 25.78 -16.25 -17.17
CA GLY A 349 25.43 -16.83 -18.47
C GLY A 349 26.52 -17.79 -18.96
N SER A 350 26.19 -18.67 -19.91
CA SER A 350 27.16 -19.69 -20.37
C SER A 350 27.83 -19.35 -21.70
N TRP A 351 27.05 -18.93 -22.68
CA TRP A 351 27.55 -18.60 -24.03
C TRP A 351 27.42 -17.11 -24.36
N ALA A 352 26.45 -16.42 -23.78
CA ALA A 352 26.33 -14.96 -23.81
C ALA A 352 25.97 -14.42 -22.42
N LEU A 353 26.42 -13.20 -22.17
CA LEU A 353 26.18 -12.43 -20.95
C LEU A 353 25.37 -11.20 -21.36
N THR A 354 24.05 -11.31 -21.24
CA THR A 354 23.09 -10.31 -21.74
C THR A 354 22.27 -9.68 -20.62
N ALA A 355 22.09 -10.40 -19.50
CA ALA A 355 21.26 -9.94 -18.39
C ALA A 355 21.79 -8.65 -17.77
N GLY A 356 23.11 -8.48 -17.61
CA GLY A 356 23.69 -7.31 -16.96
C GLY A 356 23.37 -6.01 -17.68
N LYS A 357 23.55 -6.00 -19.01
CA LYS A 357 23.19 -4.87 -19.86
C LYS A 357 21.69 -4.58 -19.80
N GLY A 358 20.85 -5.61 -19.96
CA GLY A 358 19.38 -5.44 -19.94
C GLY A 358 18.87 -4.90 -18.61
N MET A 359 19.35 -5.44 -17.48
CA MET A 359 18.96 -4.95 -16.15
C MET A 359 19.35 -3.48 -15.96
N ARG A 360 20.57 -3.09 -16.37
CA ARG A 360 21.03 -1.69 -16.31
C ARG A 360 20.17 -0.76 -17.17
N GLU A 361 19.75 -1.20 -18.35
CA GLU A 361 18.87 -0.42 -19.23
C GLU A 361 17.49 -0.17 -18.60
N ILE A 362 16.88 -1.17 -17.97
CA ILE A 362 15.59 -1.01 -17.28
C ILE A 362 15.74 -0.13 -16.04
N ILE A 363 16.71 -0.45 -15.17
CA ILE A 363 16.97 0.32 -13.93
C ILE A 363 17.33 1.78 -14.25
N GLY A 364 18.01 2.05 -15.36
CA GLY A 364 18.37 3.39 -15.81
C GLY A 364 17.17 4.30 -16.14
N GLN A 365 15.97 3.73 -16.27
CA GLN A 365 14.73 4.52 -16.42
C GLN A 365 14.25 5.11 -15.08
N LEU A 366 14.70 4.54 -13.95
CA LEU A 366 14.32 4.98 -12.61
C LEU A 366 15.03 6.28 -12.24
N LYS A 367 14.31 7.17 -11.58
CA LYS A 367 14.86 8.45 -11.14
C LYS A 367 15.60 8.27 -9.83
N LYS A 368 16.76 8.94 -9.70
CA LYS A 368 17.54 8.97 -8.45
C LYS A 368 17.91 7.56 -7.95
N VAL A 369 18.14 6.64 -8.88
CA VAL A 369 18.72 5.33 -8.58
C VAL A 369 20.16 5.34 -9.05
N ASN A 370 21.08 5.05 -8.14
CA ASN A 370 22.50 4.98 -8.43
C ASN A 370 22.87 3.52 -8.72
N ILE A 371 23.18 3.22 -9.98
CA ILE A 371 23.66 1.90 -10.36
C ILE A 371 25.18 1.89 -10.15
N ALA A 372 25.67 1.02 -9.26
CA ALA A 372 27.10 0.83 -9.04
C ALA A 372 27.83 0.52 -10.36
N GLU A 373 29.05 1.00 -10.52
CA GLU A 373 29.86 0.68 -11.70
C GLU A 373 30.37 -0.77 -11.63
N GLU A 374 30.65 -1.23 -10.40
CA GLU A 374 31.04 -2.59 -10.09
C GLU A 374 29.99 -3.59 -10.59
N THR A 375 30.40 -4.42 -11.55
CA THR A 375 29.60 -5.50 -12.12
C THR A 375 30.38 -6.80 -11.98
N ILE A 376 29.69 -7.87 -11.64
CA ILE A 376 30.26 -9.21 -11.70
C ILE A 376 29.53 -9.97 -12.81
N SER A 377 30.30 -10.45 -13.79
CA SER A 377 29.82 -11.31 -14.86
C SER A 377 30.34 -12.73 -14.66
N ILE A 378 29.42 -13.66 -14.38
CA ILE A 378 29.72 -15.05 -14.08
C ILE A 378 29.51 -15.88 -15.34
N LYS A 379 30.54 -16.64 -15.76
CA LYS A 379 30.42 -17.59 -16.88
C LYS A 379 30.10 -18.99 -16.36
N SER A 380 28.81 -19.30 -16.30
CA SER A 380 28.21 -20.51 -15.71
C SER A 380 28.43 -20.66 -14.20
N LEU A 381 29.68 -20.70 -13.74
CA LEU A 381 30.08 -20.88 -12.35
C LEU A 381 31.13 -19.82 -11.97
N LEU A 382 30.98 -19.23 -10.78
CA LEU A 382 31.98 -18.31 -10.23
C LEU A 382 33.33 -19.04 -10.05
N LYS A 383 34.40 -18.48 -10.60
CA LYS A 383 35.75 -19.05 -10.47
C LYS A 383 36.47 -18.43 -9.28
N ASP A 384 37.42 -19.15 -8.69
CA ASP A 384 38.26 -18.67 -7.57
C ASP A 384 38.92 -17.33 -7.86
N ALA A 385 39.34 -17.10 -9.11
CA ALA A 385 39.93 -15.84 -9.55
C ALA A 385 38.99 -14.62 -9.41
N GLN A 386 37.66 -14.84 -9.42
CA GLN A 386 36.64 -13.80 -9.28
C GLN A 386 36.17 -13.62 -7.83
N TYR A 387 36.68 -14.42 -6.89
CA TYR A 387 36.32 -14.29 -5.48
C TYR A 387 36.71 -12.90 -4.93
N ALA A 388 37.84 -12.36 -5.39
CA ALA A 388 38.28 -11.01 -5.04
C ALA A 388 37.28 -9.93 -5.49
N ASP A 389 36.62 -10.13 -6.63
CA ASP A 389 35.59 -9.21 -7.14
C ASP A 389 34.34 -9.24 -6.25
N ALA A 390 33.93 -10.44 -5.81
CA ALA A 390 32.82 -10.60 -4.87
C ALA A 390 33.12 -9.96 -3.50
N VAL A 391 34.37 -10.06 -3.04
CA VAL A 391 34.87 -9.36 -1.83
C VAL A 391 34.78 -7.86 -2.01
N ALA A 392 35.28 -7.32 -3.13
CA ALA A 392 35.25 -5.89 -3.42
C ALA A 392 33.82 -5.33 -3.51
N MET A 393 32.90 -6.06 -4.16
CA MET A 393 31.48 -5.69 -4.20
C MET A 393 30.87 -5.67 -2.79
N ALA A 394 31.19 -6.65 -1.94
CA ALA A 394 30.71 -6.65 -0.56
C ALA A 394 31.24 -5.46 0.26
N ASP A 395 32.52 -5.09 0.07
CA ASP A 395 33.10 -3.90 0.70
C ASP A 395 32.39 -2.62 0.24
N LYS A 396 32.12 -2.50 -1.06
CA LYS A 396 31.42 -1.37 -1.65
C LYS A 396 29.98 -1.22 -1.15
N ILE A 397 29.23 -2.32 -1.05
CA ILE A 397 27.90 -2.34 -0.44
C ILE A 397 27.94 -1.83 1.01
N VAL A 398 28.96 -2.22 1.79
CA VAL A 398 29.12 -1.75 3.17
C VAL A 398 29.42 -0.26 3.25
N GLU A 399 30.16 0.30 2.29
CA GLU A 399 30.36 1.74 2.19
C GLU A 399 29.06 2.48 1.90
N ASP A 400 28.28 2.00 0.93
CA ASP A 400 27.04 2.66 0.52
C ASP A 400 25.94 2.56 1.60
N LEU A 401 25.92 1.48 2.39
CA LEU A 401 25.07 1.40 3.58
C LEU A 401 25.37 2.48 4.64
N LYS A 402 26.61 2.98 4.72
CA LYS A 402 27.03 3.97 5.73
C LYS A 402 26.78 5.42 5.33
N LYS A 403 26.51 5.68 4.05
CA LYS A 403 26.18 7.02 3.54
C LYS A 403 24.76 7.40 3.91
#